data_AF-A0A942BXE2-F1
#
_entry.id   AF-A0A942BXE2-F1
#
_cell.length_a   1.000
_cell.length_b   1.000
_cell.length_c   1.000
_cell.angle_alpha   90.00
_cell.angle_beta   90.00
_cell.angle_gamma   90.00
#
_symmetry.space_group_name_H-M   'P 1'
#
loop_
_entity.id
_entity.type
_entity.pdbx_description
1 polymer ?
#
loop_
_entity_poly.entity_id
_entity_poly.type
_entity_poly.pdbx_seq_one_letter_code
_entity_poly.pdbx_strand_id
1 'polypeptide(L)'
;MPLLFLFLATALSAQTNLTVTNGSRSTVRVREQRVNIWADPDPENMVFDRWIGDTTLVEDPTSAASFVNPLSKNIALTATYKPAPSWSLTEETINGVDVLYYIPPKRVGIIFRFHGSGGSAQSTLSSVESRIFSNDAVAAGYGIIALDSTDRVNGYWSFLPPPNNPDLTNIQAVITNFQQRGIISANDPIVAQGTSRGGVFSSVAAYYLNFKAAAIYIGFGVNSIMPLTTVPTIFCSAVNDDEDLVGPEGNQRAHDQAVSLQQRGIMASFNLHPATPVYPERFWRLANLTEADSHNIYNALKNGGFLDGRDLLIDNPRNTNWQSVIPPQYSPYISGISTILGSSYANHSFFSDYDSRVLSFYNSAINTARQRSN
;
A
#
# COMPACT_ATOMS: atom_id res chain seq x y z
N MET A 1 10.67 7.84 63.88
CA MET A 1 10.48 7.82 62.41
C MET A 1 10.63 6.38 61.94
N PRO A 2 9.58 5.70 61.43
CA PRO A 2 9.77 4.43 60.77
C PRO A 2 10.13 4.66 59.30
N LEU A 3 11.22 4.03 58.85
CA LEU A 3 11.65 4.02 57.45
C LEU A 3 10.62 3.22 56.64
N LEU A 4 9.92 3.89 55.73
CA LEU A 4 9.05 3.27 54.75
C LEU A 4 9.91 2.75 53.59
N PHE A 5 10.18 1.44 53.54
CA PHE A 5 10.77 0.81 52.36
C PHE A 5 9.69 0.68 51.28
N LEU A 6 9.73 1.58 50.29
CA LEU A 6 8.93 1.48 49.09
C LEU A 6 9.54 0.40 48.18
N PHE A 7 9.03 -0.83 48.22
CA PHE A 7 9.32 -1.81 47.19
C PHE A 7 8.58 -1.38 45.90
N LEU A 8 9.30 -0.78 44.96
CA LEU A 8 8.88 -0.74 43.57
C LEU A 8 8.99 -2.17 43.04
N ALA A 9 7.90 -2.93 43.14
CA ALA A 9 7.72 -4.12 42.33
C ALA A 9 7.65 -3.65 40.87
N THR A 10 8.75 -3.82 40.14
CA THR A 10 8.71 -3.76 38.68
C THR A 10 7.80 -4.90 38.24
N ALA A 11 6.58 -4.58 37.83
CA ALA A 11 5.70 -5.55 37.19
C ALA A 11 6.45 -6.06 35.95
N LEU A 12 6.94 -7.31 36.00
CA LEU A 12 7.41 -7.97 34.78
C LEU A 12 6.24 -7.96 33.81
N SER A 13 6.44 -7.37 32.63
CA SER A 13 5.53 -7.52 31.50
C SER A 13 5.24 -9.02 31.34
N ALA A 14 3.98 -9.41 31.48
CA ALA A 14 3.58 -10.80 31.37
C ALA A 14 3.85 -11.29 29.94
N GLN A 15 4.72 -12.29 29.85
CA GLN A 15 5.20 -12.84 28.58
C GLN A 15 4.07 -13.67 27.94
N THR A 16 3.80 -13.39 26.66
CA THR A 16 2.75 -14.06 25.89
C THR A 16 3.37 -15.01 24.88
N ASN A 17 2.85 -16.23 24.75
CA ASN A 17 3.19 -17.08 23.61
C ASN A 17 2.32 -16.67 22.42
N LEU A 18 2.95 -16.24 21.34
CA LEU A 18 2.31 -15.96 20.06
C LEU A 18 2.65 -17.09 19.10
N THR A 19 1.63 -17.77 18.58
CA THR A 19 1.75 -18.79 17.53
C THR A 19 1.08 -18.25 16.28
N VAL A 20 1.84 -18.17 15.19
CA VAL A 20 1.35 -17.69 13.89
C VAL A 20 1.55 -18.83 12.88
N THR A 21 0.47 -19.43 12.41
CA THR A 21 0.54 -20.46 11.36
C THR A 21 0.39 -19.80 10.00
N ASN A 22 1.25 -20.20 9.04
CA ASN A 22 1.39 -19.58 7.72
C ASN A 22 1.71 -18.08 7.81
N GLY A 23 2.61 -17.71 8.71
CA GLY A 23 2.99 -16.31 8.89
C GLY A 23 4.22 -16.14 9.74
N SER A 24 4.69 -14.89 9.77
CA SER A 24 5.89 -14.48 10.49
C SER A 24 5.81 -14.82 11.98
N ARG A 25 6.97 -15.12 12.60
CA ARG A 25 7.06 -15.43 14.04
C ARG A 25 6.24 -16.67 14.42
N SER A 26 6.47 -17.78 13.72
CA SER A 26 5.66 -19.00 13.78
C SER A 26 5.43 -19.58 15.19
N THR A 27 6.37 -19.39 16.12
CA THR A 27 6.11 -19.48 17.57
C THR A 27 7.14 -18.68 18.36
N VAL A 28 6.73 -17.61 19.03
CA VAL A 28 7.64 -16.75 19.80
C VAL A 28 7.04 -16.32 21.13
N ARG A 29 7.92 -15.95 22.07
CA ARG A 29 7.50 -15.28 23.29
C ARG A 29 7.63 -13.77 23.16
N VAL A 30 6.51 -13.07 23.18
CA VAL A 30 6.46 -11.61 23.04
C VAL A 30 6.28 -10.92 24.39
N ARG A 31 6.87 -9.74 24.51
CA ARG A 31 6.71 -8.82 25.66
C ARG A 31 6.18 -7.46 25.21
N GLU A 32 6.16 -7.23 23.90
CA GLU A 32 5.63 -6.04 23.25
C GLU A 32 4.11 -5.99 23.43
N GLN A 33 3.56 -4.80 23.66
CA GLN A 33 2.11 -4.62 23.79
C GLN A 33 1.37 -4.63 22.44
N ARG A 34 2.13 -4.45 21.36
CA ARG A 34 1.66 -4.41 19.97
C ARG A 34 2.73 -5.05 19.09
N VAL A 35 2.40 -6.17 18.46
CA VAL A 35 3.34 -7.00 17.69
C VAL A 35 2.91 -7.01 16.23
N ASN A 36 3.85 -6.88 15.30
CA ASN A 36 3.56 -7.02 13.88
C ASN A 36 3.37 -8.51 13.53
N ILE A 37 2.41 -8.80 12.67
CA ILE A 37 2.21 -10.12 12.07
C ILE A 37 2.08 -9.97 10.56
N TRP A 38 2.67 -10.91 9.83
CA TRP A 38 2.57 -11.02 8.38
C TRP A 38 2.17 -12.42 7.98
N ALA A 39 1.29 -12.52 7.00
CA ALA A 39 1.05 -13.76 6.30
C ALA A 39 2.30 -14.15 5.50
N ASP A 40 2.52 -15.46 5.34
CA ASP A 40 3.50 -15.98 4.40
C ASP A 40 3.13 -15.57 2.96
N PRO A 41 4.08 -15.62 2.01
CA PRO A 41 3.80 -15.30 0.62
C PRO A 41 2.60 -16.10 0.08
N ASP A 42 1.81 -15.46 -0.77
CA ASP A 42 0.64 -16.10 -1.36
C ASP A 42 1.04 -17.39 -2.10
N PRO A 43 0.35 -18.52 -1.82
CA PRO A 43 0.46 -19.71 -2.64
C PRO A 43 0.08 -19.42 -4.09
N GLU A 44 0.55 -20.26 -5.02
CA GLU A 44 0.25 -20.11 -6.43
C GLU A 44 -1.27 -20.04 -6.69
N ASN A 45 -1.71 -19.05 -7.47
CA ASN A 45 -3.12 -18.77 -7.78
C ASN A 45 -4.01 -18.50 -6.55
N MET A 46 -3.43 -18.01 -5.45
CA MET A 46 -4.17 -17.56 -4.27
C MET A 46 -3.79 -16.13 -3.91
N VAL A 47 -4.62 -15.51 -3.07
CA VAL A 47 -4.29 -14.30 -2.32
C VAL A 47 -4.69 -14.51 -0.87
N PHE A 48 -4.09 -13.73 0.04
CA PHE A 48 -4.53 -13.67 1.43
C PHE A 48 -6.06 -13.42 1.52
N ASP A 49 -6.74 -14.18 2.39
CA ASP A 49 -8.15 -13.94 2.70
C ASP A 49 -8.32 -13.24 4.04
N ARG A 50 -7.86 -13.88 5.13
CA ARG A 50 -7.97 -13.36 6.49
C ARG A 50 -7.11 -14.13 7.48
N TRP A 51 -6.90 -13.52 8.65
CA TRP A 51 -6.51 -14.21 9.87
C TRP A 51 -7.72 -14.90 10.51
N ILE A 52 -7.52 -16.10 11.04
CA ILE A 52 -8.48 -16.83 11.90
C ILE A 52 -7.85 -17.20 13.24
N GLY A 53 -8.66 -17.60 14.23
CA GLY A 53 -8.21 -17.88 15.60
C GLY A 53 -8.54 -16.73 16.55
N ASP A 54 -7.57 -16.28 17.32
CA ASP A 54 -7.71 -15.20 18.33
C ASP A 54 -7.78 -13.78 17.73
N THR A 55 -8.58 -13.59 16.69
CA THR A 55 -8.63 -12.36 15.87
C THR A 55 -9.24 -11.15 16.58
N THR A 56 -9.89 -11.33 17.73
CA THR A 56 -10.39 -10.22 18.56
C THR A 56 -9.27 -9.29 19.06
N LEU A 57 -8.02 -9.75 18.97
CA LEU A 57 -6.81 -9.02 19.36
C LEU A 57 -6.03 -8.48 18.16
N VAL A 58 -6.51 -8.72 16.93
CA VAL A 58 -5.88 -8.29 15.68
C VAL A 58 -6.57 -7.01 15.18
N GLU A 59 -5.79 -5.97 14.91
CA GLU A 59 -6.32 -4.65 14.51
C GLU A 59 -7.13 -4.71 13.20
N ASP A 60 -6.61 -5.43 12.22
CA ASP A 60 -7.32 -5.72 10.97
C ASP A 60 -7.09 -7.20 10.59
N PRO A 61 -8.06 -8.10 10.85
CA PRO A 61 -7.93 -9.50 10.50
C PRO A 61 -8.02 -9.75 8.98
N THR A 62 -8.36 -8.73 8.18
CA THR A 62 -8.46 -8.82 6.72
C THR A 62 -7.23 -8.27 6.00
N SER A 63 -6.23 -7.77 6.72
CA SER A 63 -4.94 -7.37 6.16
C SER A 63 -3.88 -8.45 6.37
N ALA A 64 -3.13 -8.78 5.31
CA ALA A 64 -2.00 -9.70 5.36
C ALA A 64 -0.88 -9.17 6.28
N ALA A 65 -0.79 -7.85 6.45
CA ALA A 65 0.09 -7.18 7.38
C ALA A 65 -0.73 -6.48 8.47
N SER A 66 -0.63 -6.95 9.71
CA SER A 66 -1.47 -6.46 10.79
C SER A 66 -0.72 -6.38 12.11
N PHE A 67 -1.40 -5.88 13.13
CA PHE A 67 -0.89 -5.83 14.50
C PHE A 67 -1.76 -6.68 15.41
N VAL A 68 -1.10 -7.41 16.31
CA VAL A 68 -1.75 -8.16 17.37
C VAL A 68 -1.40 -7.57 18.73
N ASN A 69 -2.41 -7.47 19.60
CA ASN A 69 -2.30 -6.97 20.97
C ASN A 69 -2.31 -8.14 21.97
N PRO A 70 -1.15 -8.70 22.36
CA PRO A 70 -1.04 -9.95 23.12
C PRO A 70 -1.76 -10.00 24.48
N LEU A 71 -2.02 -8.85 25.13
CA LEU A 71 -2.79 -8.71 26.38
C LEU A 71 -2.57 -9.81 27.45
N SER A 72 -1.36 -10.34 27.57
CA SER A 72 -0.98 -11.35 28.57
C SER A 72 -1.72 -12.70 28.46
N LYS A 73 -2.16 -13.08 27.25
CA LYS A 73 -2.82 -14.36 26.96
C LYS A 73 -2.13 -15.03 25.78
N ASN A 74 -1.98 -16.35 25.80
CA ASN A 74 -1.47 -17.07 24.63
C ASN A 74 -2.39 -16.79 23.44
N ILE A 75 -1.79 -16.54 22.28
CA ILE A 75 -2.47 -16.22 21.03
C ILE A 75 -2.12 -17.27 19.99
N ALA A 76 -3.15 -17.80 19.32
CA ALA A 76 -3.01 -18.61 18.12
C ALA A 76 -3.75 -17.93 16.95
N LEU A 77 -2.99 -17.67 15.88
CA LEU A 77 -3.50 -17.09 14.64
C LEU A 77 -3.08 -17.97 13.47
N THR A 78 -3.91 -18.04 12.44
CA THR A 78 -3.60 -18.71 11.18
C THR A 78 -3.95 -17.80 10.01
N ALA A 79 -3.00 -17.56 9.11
CA ALA A 79 -3.29 -16.91 7.83
C ALA A 79 -4.00 -17.91 6.92
N THR A 80 -5.09 -17.47 6.32
CA THR A 80 -5.86 -18.23 5.33
C THR A 80 -5.81 -17.53 3.99
N TYR A 81 -5.89 -18.32 2.93
CA TYR A 81 -5.79 -17.85 1.55
C TYR A 81 -7.02 -18.30 0.78
N LYS A 82 -7.39 -17.52 -0.24
CA LYS A 82 -8.51 -17.83 -1.15
C LYS A 82 -8.02 -17.88 -2.60
N PRO A 83 -8.73 -18.61 -3.48
CA PRO A 83 -8.42 -18.62 -4.91
C PRO A 83 -8.45 -17.21 -5.50
N ALA A 84 -7.47 -16.92 -6.36
CA ALA A 84 -7.40 -15.70 -7.17
C ALA A 84 -7.34 -16.08 -8.65
N PRO A 85 -7.99 -15.31 -9.54
CA PRO A 85 -7.93 -15.60 -10.96
C PRO A 85 -6.51 -15.33 -11.49
N SER A 86 -6.00 -16.21 -12.34
CA SER A 86 -4.82 -15.91 -13.13
C SER A 86 -5.11 -14.75 -14.08
N TRP A 87 -4.19 -13.81 -14.19
CA TRP A 87 -4.35 -12.62 -15.00
C TRP A 87 -3.02 -12.18 -15.60
N SER A 88 -3.08 -11.47 -16.71
CA SER A 88 -1.92 -10.93 -17.41
C SER A 88 -2.27 -9.55 -17.97
N LEU A 89 -1.26 -8.68 -18.02
CA LEU A 89 -1.40 -7.35 -18.59
C LEU A 89 -1.47 -7.42 -20.12
N THR A 90 -2.32 -6.58 -20.69
CA THR A 90 -2.24 -6.18 -22.10
C THR A 90 -1.53 -4.84 -22.15
N GLU A 91 -0.58 -4.70 -23.07
CA GLU A 91 0.15 -3.45 -23.30
C GLU A 91 -0.18 -2.90 -24.68
N GLU A 92 -0.54 -1.62 -24.77
CA GLU A 92 -0.74 -0.92 -26.04
C GLU A 92 -0.52 0.58 -25.89
N THR A 93 -0.37 1.29 -27.01
CA THR A 93 -0.27 2.75 -27.02
C THR A 93 -1.59 3.37 -27.43
N ILE A 94 -2.13 4.28 -26.61
CA ILE A 94 -3.38 5.00 -26.89
C ILE A 94 -3.12 6.49 -26.76
N ASN A 95 -3.48 7.26 -27.79
CA ASN A 95 -3.20 8.70 -27.84
C ASN A 95 -1.73 9.07 -27.59
N GLY A 96 -0.80 8.19 -28.00
CA GLY A 96 0.64 8.41 -27.85
C GLY A 96 1.21 8.15 -26.45
N VAL A 97 0.42 7.61 -25.52
CA VAL A 97 0.92 7.14 -24.21
C VAL A 97 0.81 5.63 -24.09
N ASP A 98 1.77 5.02 -23.42
CA ASP A 98 1.75 3.59 -23.11
C ASP A 98 0.71 3.30 -22.03
N VAL A 99 -0.09 2.26 -22.27
CA VAL A 99 -1.21 1.83 -21.42
C VAL A 99 -1.06 0.34 -21.15
N LEU A 100 -1.01 -0.01 -19.87
CA LEU A 100 -0.98 -1.39 -19.38
C LEU A 100 -2.25 -1.68 -18.62
N TYR A 101 -2.97 -2.74 -18.97
CA TYR A 101 -4.26 -3.01 -18.35
C TYR A 101 -4.63 -4.49 -18.26
N TYR A 102 -5.53 -4.77 -17.32
CA TYR A 102 -6.30 -6.00 -17.23
C TYR A 102 -7.72 -5.65 -16.78
N ILE A 103 -8.72 -6.10 -17.53
CA ILE A 103 -10.14 -5.85 -17.21
C ILE A 103 -10.85 -7.21 -17.07
N PRO A 104 -11.29 -7.60 -15.87
CA PRO A 104 -12.03 -8.85 -15.71
C PRO A 104 -13.43 -8.74 -16.34
N PRO A 105 -13.97 -9.85 -16.91
CA PRO A 105 -15.30 -9.84 -17.54
C PRO A 105 -16.41 -9.38 -16.58
N LYS A 106 -16.33 -9.80 -15.31
CA LYS A 106 -17.18 -9.34 -14.22
C LYS A 106 -16.35 -8.47 -13.30
N ARG A 107 -16.54 -7.16 -13.40
CA ARG A 107 -15.77 -6.17 -12.64
C ARG A 107 -16.64 -5.41 -11.64
N VAL A 108 -16.12 -5.18 -10.44
CA VAL A 108 -16.78 -4.35 -9.43
C VAL A 108 -16.42 -2.88 -9.59
N GLY A 109 -15.27 -2.60 -10.21
CA GLY A 109 -14.78 -1.28 -10.63
C GLY A 109 -13.45 -1.36 -11.36
N ILE A 110 -12.91 -0.22 -11.77
CA ILE A 110 -11.64 -0.11 -12.53
C ILE A 110 -10.74 0.90 -11.81
N ILE A 111 -9.52 0.49 -11.48
CA ILE A 111 -8.52 1.31 -10.80
C ILE A 111 -7.55 1.87 -11.85
N PHE A 112 -7.56 3.18 -12.03
CA PHE A 112 -6.46 3.87 -12.71
C PHE A 112 -5.28 4.04 -11.76
N ARG A 113 -4.09 3.61 -12.19
CA ARG A 113 -2.83 3.64 -11.43
C ARG A 113 -1.93 4.75 -11.98
N PHE A 114 -1.49 5.65 -11.10
CA PHE A 114 -0.65 6.81 -11.48
C PHE A 114 0.72 6.76 -10.78
N HIS A 115 1.79 6.78 -11.57
CA HIS A 115 3.16 6.67 -11.08
C HIS A 115 3.66 7.92 -10.35
N GLY A 116 4.68 7.77 -9.50
CA GLY A 116 5.40 8.91 -8.92
C GLY A 116 6.30 9.61 -9.94
N SER A 117 6.97 10.67 -9.51
CA SER A 117 7.99 11.39 -10.30
C SER A 117 9.02 10.44 -10.92
N GLY A 118 9.35 10.61 -12.20
CA GLY A 118 10.29 9.75 -12.94
C GLY A 118 9.80 8.33 -13.24
N GLY A 119 8.57 7.99 -12.86
CA GLY A 119 8.00 6.67 -13.04
C GLY A 119 7.40 6.42 -14.44
N SER A 120 6.76 5.27 -14.58
CA SER A 120 6.03 4.83 -15.76
C SER A 120 4.83 3.98 -15.37
N ALA A 121 3.94 3.71 -16.31
CA ALA A 121 2.86 2.75 -16.18
C ALA A 121 3.38 1.42 -15.60
N GLN A 122 4.48 0.91 -16.16
CA GLN A 122 5.12 -0.33 -15.71
C GLN A 122 5.60 -0.25 -14.26
N SER A 123 6.17 0.88 -13.83
CA SER A 123 6.67 1.00 -12.45
C SER A 123 5.55 1.00 -11.40
N THR A 124 4.31 1.32 -11.79
CA THR A 124 3.15 1.20 -10.88
C THR A 124 2.70 -0.25 -10.63
N LEU A 125 3.23 -1.21 -11.39
CA LEU A 125 2.81 -2.62 -11.39
C LEU A 125 3.95 -3.60 -11.04
N SER A 126 5.21 -3.17 -11.12
CA SER A 126 6.36 -4.09 -11.08
C SER A 126 6.99 -4.31 -9.71
N SER A 127 6.86 -3.35 -8.78
CA SER A 127 7.42 -3.51 -7.43
C SER A 127 6.65 -4.59 -6.65
N VAL A 128 7.29 -5.22 -5.66
CA VAL A 128 6.65 -6.29 -4.89
C VAL A 128 5.36 -5.84 -4.20
N GLU A 129 5.39 -4.65 -3.59
CA GLU A 129 4.22 -4.04 -2.94
C GLU A 129 3.13 -3.70 -3.96
N SER A 130 3.50 -3.15 -5.12
CA SER A 130 2.55 -2.85 -6.20
C SER A 130 1.90 -4.10 -6.77
N ARG A 131 2.66 -5.19 -6.94
CA ARG A 131 2.15 -6.47 -7.44
C ARG A 131 1.17 -7.11 -6.45
N ILE A 132 1.46 -7.06 -5.15
CA ILE A 132 0.55 -7.54 -4.11
C ILE A 132 -0.78 -6.78 -4.20
N PHE A 133 -0.74 -5.45 -4.24
CA PHE A 133 -1.96 -4.65 -4.44
C PHE A 133 -2.71 -5.04 -5.70
N SER A 134 -2.01 -5.21 -6.84
CA SER A 134 -2.65 -5.60 -8.09
C SER A 134 -3.33 -6.96 -8.01
N ASN A 135 -2.69 -7.94 -7.36
CA ASN A 135 -3.26 -9.27 -7.15
C ASN A 135 -4.51 -9.20 -6.25
N ASP A 136 -4.43 -8.47 -5.14
CA ASP A 136 -5.56 -8.29 -4.22
C ASP A 136 -6.72 -7.55 -4.89
N ALA A 137 -6.43 -6.51 -5.67
CA ALA A 137 -7.43 -5.78 -6.43
C ALA A 137 -8.13 -6.67 -7.47
N VAL A 138 -7.37 -7.45 -8.24
CA VAL A 138 -7.92 -8.38 -9.23
C VAL A 138 -8.73 -9.49 -8.58
N ALA A 139 -8.27 -10.05 -7.46
CA ALA A 139 -9.02 -11.04 -6.69
C ALA A 139 -10.32 -10.47 -6.08
N ALA A 140 -10.34 -9.17 -5.75
CA ALA A 140 -11.54 -8.43 -5.36
C ALA A 140 -12.44 -8.04 -6.56
N GLY A 141 -12.07 -8.39 -7.78
CA GLY A 141 -12.83 -8.16 -9.00
C GLY A 141 -12.64 -6.78 -9.63
N TYR A 142 -11.57 -6.06 -9.29
CA TYR A 142 -11.24 -4.79 -9.94
C TYR A 142 -10.46 -5.02 -11.24
N GLY A 143 -10.76 -4.21 -12.25
CA GLY A 143 -9.85 -3.99 -13.38
C GLY A 143 -8.74 -3.01 -13.00
N ILE A 144 -7.61 -3.10 -13.68
CA ILE A 144 -6.45 -2.24 -13.49
C ILE A 144 -6.09 -1.61 -14.82
N ILE A 145 -5.85 -0.30 -14.82
CA ILE A 145 -5.30 0.46 -15.95
C ILE A 145 -4.16 1.32 -15.40
N ALA A 146 -2.96 1.17 -15.94
CA ALA A 146 -1.83 2.05 -15.71
C ALA A 146 -1.46 2.73 -17.01
N LEU A 147 -1.01 3.98 -16.94
CA LEU A 147 -0.54 4.72 -18.12
C LEU A 147 0.59 5.67 -17.76
N ASP A 148 1.36 6.02 -18.77
CA ASP A 148 2.43 7.00 -18.65
C ASP A 148 1.87 8.44 -18.58
N SER A 149 2.51 9.28 -17.77
CA SER A 149 2.33 10.74 -17.85
C SER A 149 2.80 11.27 -19.20
N THR A 150 2.27 12.39 -19.65
CA THR A 150 2.64 13.02 -20.93
C THR A 150 4.08 13.52 -20.91
N ASP A 151 4.52 14.13 -19.80
CA ASP A 151 5.93 14.50 -19.62
C ASP A 151 6.75 13.24 -19.37
N ARG A 152 7.43 12.76 -20.42
CA ARG A 152 8.38 11.63 -20.35
C ARG A 152 9.82 12.05 -20.10
N VAL A 153 10.10 13.35 -20.01
CA VAL A 153 11.43 13.85 -19.63
C VAL A 153 11.60 13.74 -18.12
N ASN A 154 10.62 14.25 -17.36
CA ASN A 154 10.65 14.20 -15.89
C ASN A 154 9.74 13.10 -15.32
N GLY A 155 8.86 12.51 -16.12
CA GLY A 155 7.85 11.57 -15.61
C GLY A 155 6.82 12.27 -14.72
N TYR A 156 6.43 13.51 -15.07
CA TYR A 156 5.58 14.35 -14.24
C TYR A 156 4.14 14.42 -14.76
N TRP A 157 3.19 14.18 -13.86
CA TRP A 157 1.77 14.49 -14.08
C TRP A 157 1.50 15.99 -14.04
N SER A 158 0.59 16.48 -14.88
CA SER A 158 0.10 17.86 -14.88
C SER A 158 -0.98 18.08 -13.81
N PHE A 159 -0.85 19.14 -13.02
CA PHE A 159 -1.85 19.56 -12.04
C PHE A 159 -2.74 20.71 -12.53
N LEU A 160 -2.60 21.11 -13.80
CA LEU A 160 -3.41 22.16 -14.40
C LEU A 160 -4.88 21.70 -14.55
N PRO A 161 -5.86 22.62 -14.51
CA PRO A 161 -7.23 22.29 -14.88
C PRO A 161 -7.37 22.04 -16.40
N PRO A 162 -8.42 21.33 -16.85
CA PRO A 162 -8.84 21.36 -18.25
C PRO A 162 -9.08 22.80 -18.76
N PRO A 163 -8.84 23.08 -20.06
CA PRO A 163 -8.37 22.15 -21.09
C PRO A 163 -6.83 21.96 -21.12
N ASN A 164 -6.09 22.65 -20.25
CA ASN A 164 -4.61 22.70 -20.31
C ASN A 164 -3.92 21.53 -19.60
N ASN A 165 -4.58 20.38 -19.52
CA ASN A 165 -4.05 19.18 -18.87
C ASN A 165 -3.99 18.02 -19.86
N PRO A 166 -2.83 17.74 -20.47
CA PRO A 166 -2.69 16.68 -21.45
C PRO A 166 -2.90 15.29 -20.84
N ASP A 167 -2.61 15.09 -19.55
CA ASP A 167 -2.81 13.79 -18.89
C ASP A 167 -4.29 13.47 -18.71
N LEU A 168 -5.13 14.45 -18.37
CA LEU A 168 -6.58 14.27 -18.35
C LEU A 168 -7.13 13.97 -19.75
N THR A 169 -6.59 14.61 -20.79
CA THR A 169 -6.94 14.31 -22.19
C THR A 169 -6.59 12.86 -22.54
N ASN A 170 -5.41 12.38 -22.15
CA ASN A 170 -4.98 11.00 -22.40
C ASN A 170 -5.87 9.99 -21.66
N ILE A 171 -6.20 10.23 -20.39
CA ILE A 171 -7.11 9.35 -19.64
C ILE A 171 -8.49 9.30 -20.31
N GLN A 172 -9.03 10.45 -20.71
CA GLN A 172 -10.32 10.49 -21.41
C GLN A 172 -10.27 9.75 -22.75
N ALA A 173 -9.14 9.83 -23.47
CA ALA A 173 -8.92 9.09 -24.71
C ALA A 173 -8.89 7.57 -24.47
N VAL A 174 -8.21 7.11 -23.42
CA VAL A 174 -8.21 5.69 -23.00
C VAL A 174 -9.62 5.20 -22.67
N ILE A 175 -10.35 5.94 -21.82
CA ILE A 175 -11.72 5.60 -21.45
C ILE A 175 -12.62 5.51 -22.69
N THR A 176 -12.52 6.51 -23.59
CA THR A 176 -13.32 6.55 -24.81
C THR A 176 -12.99 5.40 -25.76
N ASN A 177 -11.69 5.11 -25.96
CA ASN A 177 -11.24 4.00 -26.79
C ASN A 177 -11.75 2.64 -26.26
N PHE A 178 -11.64 2.42 -24.95
CA PHE A 178 -12.10 1.19 -24.31
C PHE A 178 -13.62 1.03 -24.37
N GLN A 179 -14.38 2.12 -24.25
CA GLN A 179 -15.83 2.09 -24.42
C GLN A 179 -16.23 1.77 -25.86
N GLN A 180 -15.58 2.38 -26.85
CA GLN A 180 -15.82 2.10 -28.27
C GLN A 180 -15.53 0.64 -28.64
N ARG A 181 -14.52 0.04 -28.01
CA ARG A 181 -14.14 -1.37 -28.18
C ARG A 181 -14.97 -2.33 -27.33
N GLY A 182 -15.86 -1.83 -26.46
CA GLY A 182 -16.65 -2.65 -25.53
C GLY A 182 -15.83 -3.32 -24.43
N ILE A 183 -14.58 -2.89 -24.18
CA ILE A 183 -13.73 -3.39 -23.09
C ILE A 183 -14.30 -2.93 -21.74
N ILE A 184 -14.75 -1.67 -21.69
CA ILE A 184 -15.43 -1.08 -20.53
C ILE A 184 -16.77 -0.47 -20.98
N SER A 185 -17.66 -0.18 -20.04
CA SER A 185 -18.94 0.48 -20.26
C SER A 185 -18.98 1.85 -19.57
N ALA A 186 -19.90 2.73 -20.00
CA ALA A 186 -20.12 4.01 -19.33
C ALA A 186 -20.60 3.88 -17.87
N ASN A 187 -21.11 2.71 -17.48
CA ASN A 187 -21.61 2.43 -16.13
C ASN A 187 -20.54 1.81 -15.22
N ASP A 188 -19.36 1.48 -15.76
CA ASP A 188 -18.30 0.93 -14.92
C ASP A 188 -17.77 2.00 -13.98
N PRO A 189 -17.74 1.73 -12.66
CA PRO A 189 -17.20 2.70 -11.73
C PRO A 189 -15.67 2.72 -11.86
N ILE A 190 -15.14 3.92 -12.11
CA ILE A 190 -13.70 4.16 -12.18
C ILE A 190 -13.25 4.83 -10.87
N VAL A 191 -12.10 4.43 -10.35
CA VAL A 191 -11.43 5.01 -9.17
C VAL A 191 -9.96 5.28 -9.49
N ALA A 192 -9.33 6.20 -8.76
CA ALA A 192 -7.93 6.57 -8.93
C ALA A 192 -7.07 6.05 -7.78
N GLN A 193 -5.91 5.47 -8.06
CA GLN A 193 -4.84 5.25 -7.10
C GLN A 193 -3.56 5.85 -7.67
N GLY A 194 -2.78 6.52 -6.83
CA GLY A 194 -1.44 6.93 -7.22
C GLY A 194 -0.51 7.12 -6.05
N THR A 195 0.78 7.17 -6.38
CA THR A 195 1.88 7.26 -5.42
C THR A 195 2.64 8.56 -5.64
N SER A 196 2.98 9.29 -4.57
CA SER A 196 3.75 10.54 -4.63
C SER A 196 3.06 11.56 -5.54
N ARG A 197 3.75 12.09 -6.56
CA ARG A 197 3.18 12.96 -7.59
C ARG A 197 1.93 12.35 -8.26
N GLY A 198 1.91 11.05 -8.50
CA GLY A 198 0.72 10.34 -9.01
C GLY A 198 -0.41 10.26 -7.99
N GLY A 199 -0.09 10.23 -6.70
CA GLY A 199 -1.05 10.36 -5.61
C GLY A 199 -1.70 11.74 -5.63
N VAL A 200 -0.89 12.79 -5.72
CA VAL A 200 -1.40 14.17 -5.89
C VAL A 200 -2.29 14.27 -7.14
N PHE A 201 -1.83 13.71 -8.26
CA PHE A 201 -2.58 13.69 -9.52
C PHE A 201 -3.90 12.90 -9.44
N SER A 202 -3.99 11.88 -8.56
CA SER A 202 -5.24 11.13 -8.34
C SER A 202 -6.38 12.04 -7.92
N SER A 203 -6.10 13.10 -7.16
CA SER A 203 -7.11 14.13 -6.82
C SER A 203 -7.59 14.93 -8.03
N VAL A 204 -6.70 15.18 -9.01
CA VAL A 204 -7.00 15.90 -10.25
C VAL A 204 -7.84 15.03 -11.18
N ALA A 205 -7.37 13.82 -11.47
CA ALA A 205 -8.07 12.86 -12.32
C ALA A 205 -9.47 12.56 -11.77
N ALA A 206 -9.56 12.26 -10.47
CA ALA A 206 -10.84 11.88 -9.89
C ALA A 206 -11.84 13.03 -9.88
N TYR A 207 -11.40 14.26 -9.59
CA TYR A 207 -12.28 15.43 -9.57
C TYR A 207 -12.78 15.80 -10.98
N TYR A 208 -11.87 15.98 -11.95
CA TYR A 208 -12.26 16.47 -13.28
C TYR A 208 -12.92 15.41 -14.16
N LEU A 209 -12.65 14.13 -13.93
CA LEU A 209 -13.23 13.01 -14.71
C LEU A 209 -14.33 12.26 -13.95
N ASN A 210 -14.79 12.79 -12.81
CA ASN A 210 -15.90 12.25 -12.03
C ASN A 210 -15.72 10.77 -11.60
N PHE A 211 -14.50 10.41 -11.17
CA PHE A 211 -14.23 9.08 -10.61
C PHE A 211 -14.90 8.93 -9.25
N LYS A 212 -15.18 7.69 -8.86
CA LYS A 212 -15.97 7.37 -7.66
C LYS A 212 -15.19 7.49 -6.35
N ALA A 213 -13.86 7.41 -6.42
CA ALA A 213 -12.97 7.57 -5.27
C ALA A 213 -11.53 7.79 -5.72
N ALA A 214 -10.70 8.29 -4.80
CA ALA A 214 -9.26 8.37 -4.95
C ALA A 214 -8.52 7.78 -3.73
N ALA A 215 -7.44 7.04 -3.98
CA ALA A 215 -6.43 6.71 -2.98
C ALA A 215 -5.12 7.45 -3.28
N ILE A 216 -4.68 8.25 -2.32
CA ILE A 216 -3.48 9.08 -2.41
C ILE A 216 -2.43 8.48 -1.49
N TYR A 217 -1.42 7.82 -2.07
CA TYR A 217 -0.29 7.29 -1.34
C TYR A 217 0.85 8.30 -1.28
N ILE A 218 1.46 8.46 -0.08
CA ILE A 218 2.65 9.28 0.20
C ILE A 218 2.59 10.66 -0.47
N GLY A 219 1.46 11.35 -0.25
CA GLY A 219 1.15 12.63 -0.86
C GLY A 219 -0.17 13.19 -0.32
N PHE A 220 -0.60 14.30 -0.92
CA PHE A 220 -1.84 15.01 -0.56
C PHE A 220 -2.57 15.46 -1.84
N GLY A 221 -3.83 15.86 -1.76
CA GLY A 221 -4.59 16.33 -2.92
C GLY A 221 -4.29 17.79 -3.28
N VAL A 222 -4.55 18.19 -4.53
CA VAL A 222 -4.27 19.56 -4.99
C VAL A 222 -5.09 20.60 -4.22
N ASN A 223 -4.42 21.59 -3.62
CA ASN A 223 -5.05 22.56 -2.69
C ASN A 223 -6.20 23.38 -3.30
N SER A 224 -6.22 23.61 -4.62
CA SER A 224 -7.34 24.27 -5.30
C SER A 224 -8.54 23.35 -5.56
N ILE A 225 -8.34 22.03 -5.50
CA ILE A 225 -9.38 21.01 -5.73
C ILE A 225 -9.98 20.54 -4.41
N MET A 226 -9.16 20.30 -3.39
CA MET A 226 -9.61 19.67 -2.16
C MET A 226 -10.76 20.40 -1.44
N PRO A 227 -10.80 21.75 -1.37
CA PRO A 227 -11.95 22.47 -0.80
C PRO A 227 -13.25 22.36 -1.62
N LEU A 228 -13.18 21.94 -2.88
CA LEU A 228 -14.32 21.90 -3.82
C LEU A 228 -14.79 20.46 -4.10
N THR A 229 -13.90 19.49 -4.04
CA THR A 229 -14.20 18.10 -4.39
C THR A 229 -15.26 17.52 -3.46
N THR A 230 -16.11 16.67 -4.04
CA THR A 230 -17.05 15.77 -3.34
C THR A 230 -16.63 14.31 -3.48
N VAL A 231 -15.48 14.04 -4.11
CA VAL A 231 -14.96 12.69 -4.34
C VAL A 231 -14.46 12.09 -3.03
N PRO A 232 -14.96 10.91 -2.64
CA PRO A 232 -14.40 10.16 -1.52
C PRO A 232 -12.89 9.93 -1.67
N THR A 233 -12.10 10.28 -0.64
CA THR A 233 -10.64 10.20 -0.71
C THR A 233 -10.04 9.48 0.50
N ILE A 234 -9.23 8.45 0.26
CA ILE A 234 -8.39 7.79 1.27
C ILE A 234 -6.93 8.24 1.12
N PHE A 235 -6.31 8.68 2.20
CA PHE A 235 -4.91 9.07 2.26
C PHE A 235 -4.11 7.98 2.96
N CYS A 236 -3.01 7.55 2.34
CA CYS A 236 -2.09 6.53 2.82
C CYS A 236 -0.68 7.12 2.92
N SER A 237 -0.37 7.71 4.06
CA SER A 237 0.90 8.38 4.36
C SER A 237 1.90 7.43 5.03
N ALA A 238 3.18 7.80 5.09
CA ALA A 238 4.22 7.01 5.75
C ALA A 238 4.96 7.87 6.80
N VAL A 239 5.13 7.34 8.03
CA VAL A 239 5.56 8.14 9.19
C VAL A 239 6.98 8.73 9.07
N ASN A 240 7.87 8.04 8.36
CA ASN A 240 9.25 8.46 8.15
C ASN A 240 9.50 8.94 6.72
N ASP A 241 8.45 9.36 6.01
CA ASP A 241 8.58 10.04 4.73
C ASP A 241 9.34 11.36 4.93
N ASP A 242 10.49 11.49 4.29
CA ASP A 242 11.41 12.62 4.38
C ASP A 242 11.56 13.36 3.05
N GLU A 243 10.72 13.05 2.05
CA GLU A 243 10.74 13.72 0.75
C GLU A 243 10.23 15.16 0.87
N ASP A 244 10.87 16.09 0.16
CA ASP A 244 10.50 17.50 0.21
C ASP A 244 9.02 17.70 -0.18
N LEU A 245 8.33 18.60 0.52
CA LEU A 245 6.89 18.91 0.41
C LEU A 245 5.89 17.78 0.73
N VAL A 246 6.24 16.50 0.54
CA VAL A 246 5.33 15.35 0.69
C VAL A 246 5.62 14.46 1.91
N GLY A 247 6.75 14.69 2.59
CA GLY A 247 7.15 14.06 3.85
C GLY A 247 6.36 14.57 5.06
N PRO A 248 6.97 15.13 6.13
CA PRO A 248 6.23 15.48 7.35
C PRO A 248 5.13 16.55 7.12
N GLU A 249 5.45 17.58 6.34
CA GLU A 249 4.47 18.62 5.98
C GLU A 249 3.35 18.08 5.07
N GLY A 250 3.70 17.17 4.15
CA GLY A 250 2.74 16.51 3.27
C GLY A 250 1.79 15.60 4.04
N ASN A 251 2.30 14.84 5.01
CA ASN A 251 1.52 14.01 5.92
C ASN A 251 0.52 14.86 6.72
N GLN A 252 0.96 15.98 7.27
CA GLN A 252 0.06 16.90 7.98
C GLN A 252 -1.01 17.45 7.04
N ARG A 253 -0.64 17.85 5.82
CA ARG A 253 -1.59 18.35 4.82
C ARG A 253 -2.61 17.29 4.40
N ALA A 254 -2.19 16.04 4.21
CA ALA A 254 -3.08 14.92 3.89
C ALA A 254 -4.08 14.66 5.04
N HIS A 255 -3.61 14.71 6.29
CA HIS A 255 -4.46 14.64 7.47
C HIS A 255 -5.52 15.76 7.48
N ASP A 256 -5.10 17.01 7.32
CA ASP A 256 -6.00 18.17 7.38
C ASP A 256 -7.03 18.15 6.24
N GLN A 257 -6.63 17.68 5.06
CA GLN A 257 -7.55 17.49 3.93
C GLN A 257 -8.57 16.37 4.20
N ALA A 258 -8.16 15.26 4.82
CA ALA A 258 -9.09 14.21 5.23
C ALA A 258 -10.12 14.73 6.24
N VAL A 259 -9.67 15.49 7.25
CA VAL A 259 -10.55 16.13 8.24
C VAL A 259 -11.51 17.11 7.57
N SER A 260 -11.03 17.94 6.64
CA SER A 260 -11.86 18.90 5.90
C SER A 260 -12.94 18.22 5.04
N LEU A 261 -12.63 17.07 4.43
CA LEU A 261 -13.62 16.27 3.70
C LEU A 261 -14.67 15.69 4.67
N GLN A 262 -14.24 15.10 5.78
CA GLN A 262 -15.13 14.53 6.79
C GLN A 262 -16.09 15.58 7.38
N GLN A 263 -15.58 16.79 7.67
CA GLN A 263 -16.40 17.92 8.15
C GLN A 263 -17.48 18.35 7.14
N ARG A 264 -17.24 18.14 5.84
CA ARG A 264 -18.21 18.38 4.77
C ARG A 264 -19.12 17.18 4.48
N GLY A 265 -19.06 16.12 5.31
CA GLY A 265 -19.84 14.90 5.11
C GLY A 265 -19.38 14.05 3.92
N ILE A 266 -18.16 14.28 3.42
CA ILE A 266 -17.57 13.49 2.34
C ILE A 266 -16.76 12.36 2.97
N MET A 267 -16.97 11.14 2.47
CA MET A 267 -16.26 9.96 2.93
C MET A 267 -14.76 10.13 2.72
N ALA A 268 -13.99 10.16 3.80
CA ALA A 268 -12.54 10.26 3.75
C ALA A 268 -11.88 9.59 4.96
N SER A 269 -10.61 9.22 4.82
CA SER A 269 -9.80 8.66 5.91
C SER A 269 -8.33 9.02 5.73
N PHE A 270 -7.65 9.31 6.83
CA PHE A 270 -6.19 9.44 6.88
C PHE A 270 -5.57 8.23 7.56
N ASN A 271 -4.58 7.61 6.91
CA ASN A 271 -3.92 6.41 7.38
C ASN A 271 -2.41 6.63 7.35
N LEU A 272 -1.79 6.65 8.53
CA LEU A 272 -0.34 6.83 8.66
C LEU A 272 0.32 5.47 8.85
N HIS A 273 1.10 5.02 7.88
CA HIS A 273 1.86 3.78 7.92
C HIS A 273 3.05 3.93 8.90
N PRO A 274 3.10 3.12 9.97
CA PRO A 274 4.23 3.15 10.90
C PRO A 274 5.43 2.40 10.33
N ALA A 275 6.62 2.63 10.87
CA ALA A 275 7.74 1.72 10.62
C ALA A 275 7.42 0.32 11.17
N THR A 276 7.80 -0.70 10.40
CA THR A 276 7.58 -2.11 10.72
C THR A 276 8.90 -2.87 10.72
N PRO A 277 9.08 -3.86 11.60
CA PRO A 277 10.30 -4.63 11.64
C PRO A 277 10.53 -5.44 10.36
N VAL A 278 11.80 -5.61 10.01
CA VAL A 278 12.28 -6.48 8.94
C VAL A 278 12.43 -7.87 9.55
N TYR A 279 11.33 -8.60 9.78
CA TYR A 279 11.44 -9.99 10.27
C TYR A 279 12.12 -10.89 9.21
N PRO A 280 12.70 -12.04 9.62
CA PRO A 280 13.42 -12.94 8.71
C PRO A 280 12.63 -13.41 7.49
N GLU A 281 11.30 -13.47 7.57
CA GLU A 281 10.38 -13.91 6.52
C GLU A 281 10.06 -12.79 5.50
N ARG A 282 10.46 -11.53 5.77
CA ARG A 282 10.01 -10.35 5.01
C ARG A 282 10.39 -10.39 3.52
N PHE A 283 11.52 -10.97 3.15
CA PHE A 283 12.00 -11.03 1.76
C PHE A 283 11.51 -12.26 0.99
N TRP A 284 10.83 -13.21 1.65
CA TRP A 284 10.27 -14.40 1.00
C TRP A 284 9.19 -14.05 -0.03
N ARG A 285 8.62 -12.84 0.04
CA ARG A 285 7.69 -12.27 -0.96
C ARG A 285 8.35 -11.93 -2.32
N LEU A 286 9.68 -11.91 -2.40
CA LEU A 286 10.38 -11.71 -3.67
C LEU A 286 10.31 -13.00 -4.48
N ALA A 287 9.91 -12.88 -5.75
CA ALA A 287 9.75 -14.03 -6.62
C ALA A 287 11.05 -14.83 -6.71
N ASN A 288 10.94 -16.16 -6.73
CA ASN A 288 12.06 -17.11 -6.77
C ASN A 288 12.98 -17.14 -5.54
N LEU A 289 12.65 -16.44 -4.44
CA LEU A 289 13.33 -16.63 -3.16
C LEU A 289 12.61 -17.67 -2.31
N THR A 290 13.39 -18.44 -1.55
CA THR A 290 12.88 -19.33 -0.50
C THR A 290 12.83 -18.62 0.85
N GLU A 291 12.15 -19.22 1.83
CA GLU A 291 12.19 -18.76 3.22
C GLU A 291 13.64 -18.69 3.76
N ALA A 292 14.48 -19.66 3.39
CA ALA A 292 15.89 -19.68 3.76
C ALA A 292 16.69 -18.52 3.15
N ASP A 293 16.40 -18.16 1.89
CA ASP A 293 17.02 -16.98 1.26
C ASP A 293 16.63 -15.70 1.97
N SER A 294 15.36 -15.58 2.38
CA SER A 294 14.88 -14.44 3.15
C SER A 294 15.62 -14.30 4.48
N HIS A 295 15.82 -15.41 5.20
CA HIS A 295 16.61 -15.44 6.42
C HIS A 295 18.07 -15.04 6.18
N ASN A 296 18.69 -15.46 5.06
CA ASN A 296 20.06 -15.07 4.73
C ASN A 296 20.19 -13.56 4.48
N ILE A 297 19.24 -12.96 3.76
CA ILE A 297 19.20 -11.50 3.53
C ILE A 297 18.99 -10.74 4.84
N TYR A 298 18.03 -11.18 5.66
CA TYR A 298 17.79 -10.60 6.99
C TYR A 298 19.05 -10.65 7.87
N ASN A 299 19.69 -11.82 7.97
CA ASN A 299 20.89 -11.99 8.79
C ASN A 299 22.04 -11.11 8.31
N ALA A 300 22.19 -10.94 6.99
CA ALA A 300 23.18 -10.03 6.43
C ALA A 300 22.93 -8.57 6.87
N LEU A 301 21.68 -8.10 6.81
CA LEU A 301 21.30 -6.76 7.27
C LEU A 301 21.49 -6.59 8.79
N LYS A 302 21.10 -7.60 9.57
CA LYS A 302 21.23 -7.62 11.03
C LYS A 302 22.70 -7.57 11.46
N ASN A 303 23.53 -8.46 10.92
CA ASN A 303 24.97 -8.53 11.20
C ASN A 303 25.72 -7.31 10.66
N GLY A 304 25.22 -6.72 9.57
CA GLY A 304 25.69 -5.46 9.02
C GLY A 304 25.35 -4.23 9.87
N GLY A 305 24.56 -4.39 10.94
CA GLY A 305 24.21 -3.30 11.84
C GLY A 305 23.14 -2.36 11.31
N PHE A 306 22.33 -2.77 10.33
CA PHE A 306 21.24 -1.94 9.77
C PHE A 306 19.92 -2.05 10.55
N LEU A 307 19.80 -3.01 11.45
CA LEU A 307 18.58 -3.29 12.21
C LEU A 307 18.80 -3.15 13.73
N ASP A 308 17.86 -2.52 14.43
CA ASP A 308 17.87 -2.35 15.88
C ASP A 308 17.53 -3.66 16.63
N GLY A 309 17.49 -3.62 17.96
CA GLY A 309 17.14 -4.78 18.80
C GLY A 309 15.71 -5.30 18.63
N ARG A 310 14.83 -4.58 17.91
CA ARG A 310 13.46 -4.95 17.58
C ARG A 310 13.29 -5.28 16.09
N ASP A 311 14.39 -5.39 15.36
CA ASP A 311 14.45 -5.63 13.92
C ASP A 311 13.91 -4.47 13.06
N LEU A 312 13.80 -3.27 13.61
CA LEU A 312 13.49 -2.07 12.84
C LEU A 312 14.74 -1.54 12.16
N LEU A 313 14.59 -0.96 10.97
CA LEU A 313 15.66 -0.21 10.31
C LEU A 313 16.08 0.98 11.18
N ILE A 314 17.38 1.16 11.35
CA ILE A 314 17.95 2.24 12.18
C ILE A 314 17.88 3.59 11.47
N ASP A 315 18.12 3.60 10.15
CA ASP A 315 18.17 4.79 9.30
C ASP A 315 17.44 4.55 7.98
N ASN A 316 17.14 5.64 7.25
CA ASN A 316 16.47 5.56 5.96
C ASN A 316 17.32 4.74 4.96
N PRO A 317 16.82 3.61 4.42
CA PRO A 317 17.58 2.73 3.54
C PRO A 317 17.99 3.37 2.20
N ARG A 318 17.45 4.55 1.86
CA ARG A 318 17.90 5.33 0.68
C ARG A 318 19.24 6.03 0.89
N ASN A 319 19.60 6.29 2.15
CA ASN A 319 20.76 7.10 2.54
C ASN A 319 21.86 6.25 3.21
N THR A 320 21.72 4.92 3.18
CA THR A 320 22.68 3.99 3.80
C THR A 320 23.27 3.04 2.75
N ASN A 321 24.35 2.35 3.13
CA ASN A 321 25.10 1.44 2.28
C ASN A 321 24.76 -0.04 2.52
N TRP A 322 23.52 -0.36 2.89
CA TRP A 322 23.06 -1.72 3.21
C TRP A 322 23.33 -2.74 2.09
N GLN A 323 23.39 -2.29 0.84
CA GLN A 323 23.71 -3.14 -0.32
C GLN A 323 25.09 -3.81 -0.16
N SER A 324 26.02 -3.17 0.56
CA SER A 324 27.38 -3.68 0.76
C SER A 324 27.45 -4.95 1.62
N VAL A 325 26.41 -5.23 2.42
CA VAL A 325 26.35 -6.45 3.25
C VAL A 325 25.55 -7.56 2.60
N ILE A 326 24.83 -7.28 1.50
CA ILE A 326 24.02 -8.28 0.81
C ILE A 326 24.92 -9.31 0.11
N PRO A 327 24.72 -10.61 0.37
CA PRO A 327 25.48 -11.66 -0.31
C PRO A 327 25.38 -11.56 -1.84
N PRO A 328 26.47 -11.75 -2.60
CA PRO A 328 26.50 -11.51 -4.05
C PRO A 328 25.42 -12.26 -4.84
N GLN A 329 25.01 -13.46 -4.42
CA GLN A 329 23.95 -14.22 -5.07
C GLN A 329 22.58 -13.52 -5.05
N TYR A 330 22.37 -12.58 -4.13
CA TYR A 330 21.14 -11.81 -4.03
C TYR A 330 21.22 -10.45 -4.75
N SER A 331 22.31 -10.14 -5.46
CA SER A 331 22.47 -8.91 -6.25
C SER A 331 21.32 -8.66 -7.25
N PRO A 332 20.76 -9.69 -7.94
CA PRO A 332 19.61 -9.49 -8.83
C PRO A 332 18.35 -8.98 -8.12
N TYR A 333 18.27 -9.14 -6.79
CA TYR A 333 17.10 -8.80 -5.98
C TYR A 333 17.21 -7.44 -5.28
N ILE A 334 18.31 -6.70 -5.47
CA ILE A 334 18.58 -5.44 -4.75
C ILE A 334 17.44 -4.42 -4.91
N SER A 335 16.83 -4.29 -6.09
CA SER A 335 15.68 -3.38 -6.28
C SER A 335 14.46 -3.81 -5.45
N GLY A 336 14.17 -5.12 -5.39
CA GLY A 336 13.11 -5.68 -4.58
C GLY A 336 13.36 -5.52 -3.08
N ILE A 337 14.59 -5.81 -2.64
CA ILE A 337 15.04 -5.60 -1.25
C ILE A 337 14.88 -4.12 -0.88
N SER A 338 15.33 -3.20 -1.75
CA SER A 338 15.20 -1.76 -1.52
C SER A 338 13.76 -1.32 -1.31
N THR A 339 12.82 -1.85 -2.11
CA THR A 339 11.38 -1.54 -1.97
C THR A 339 10.85 -2.03 -0.62
N ILE A 340 11.19 -3.26 -0.22
CA ILE A 340 10.77 -3.85 1.06
C ILE A 340 11.36 -3.09 2.25
N LEU A 341 12.63 -2.68 2.18
CA LEU A 341 13.25 -1.87 3.21
C LEU A 341 12.58 -0.49 3.28
N GLY A 342 12.28 0.12 2.13
CA GLY A 342 11.59 1.40 2.07
C GLY A 342 10.20 1.36 2.72
N SER A 343 9.38 0.37 2.36
CA SER A 343 8.07 0.17 2.99
C SER A 343 8.21 -0.12 4.50
N SER A 344 9.18 -0.95 4.90
CA SER A 344 9.40 -1.31 6.31
C SER A 344 9.90 -0.13 7.15
N TYR A 345 10.75 0.75 6.61
CA TYR A 345 11.12 1.99 7.28
C TYR A 345 9.98 3.01 7.28
N ALA A 346 8.94 2.81 6.46
CA ALA A 346 7.90 3.79 6.17
C ALA A 346 8.46 5.11 5.62
N ASN A 347 9.40 5.05 4.66
CA ASN A 347 9.82 6.21 3.87
C ASN A 347 8.84 6.49 2.71
N HIS A 348 9.26 7.36 1.79
CA HIS A 348 8.53 7.76 0.59
C HIS A 348 8.37 6.64 -0.47
N SER A 349 7.86 5.46 -0.09
CA SER A 349 7.65 4.31 -0.97
C SER A 349 6.22 3.79 -0.89
N PHE A 350 5.71 3.21 -1.98
CA PHE A 350 4.42 2.50 -1.95
C PHE A 350 4.51 1.26 -1.03
N PHE A 351 3.40 0.91 -0.39
CA PHE A 351 3.30 -0.21 0.54
C PHE A 351 1.93 -0.90 0.41
N SER A 352 1.91 -2.23 0.55
CA SER A 352 0.70 -3.06 0.42
C SER A 352 -0.06 -3.27 1.74
N ASP A 353 0.49 -2.80 2.87
CA ASP A 353 -0.06 -3.07 4.20
C ASP A 353 -1.50 -2.51 4.41
N TYR A 354 -2.00 -1.63 3.53
CA TYR A 354 -3.35 -1.05 3.55
C TYR A 354 -4.26 -1.48 2.38
N ASP A 355 -3.92 -2.56 1.67
CA ASP A 355 -4.66 -2.99 0.48
C ASP A 355 -6.13 -3.32 0.78
N SER A 356 -6.39 -4.14 1.81
CA SER A 356 -7.75 -4.45 2.29
C SER A 356 -8.56 -3.18 2.58
N ARG A 357 -7.91 -2.19 3.21
CA ARG A 357 -8.52 -0.93 3.61
C ARG A 357 -8.87 -0.07 2.40
N VAL A 358 -7.97 0.06 1.43
CA VAL A 358 -8.22 0.82 0.20
C VAL A 358 -9.30 0.15 -0.66
N LEU A 359 -9.25 -1.17 -0.83
CA LEU A 359 -10.25 -1.90 -1.62
C LEU A 359 -11.65 -1.85 -0.97
N SER A 360 -11.71 -1.93 0.36
CA SER A 360 -12.96 -1.73 1.13
C SER A 360 -13.50 -0.31 1.01
N PHE A 361 -12.61 0.70 1.05
CA PHE A 361 -12.95 2.10 0.84
C PHE A 361 -13.55 2.31 -0.56
N TYR A 362 -12.92 1.79 -1.61
CA TYR A 362 -13.47 1.86 -2.97
C TYR A 362 -14.83 1.19 -3.10
N ASN A 363 -14.98 -0.02 -2.56
CA ASN A 363 -16.26 -0.74 -2.63
C ASN A 363 -17.38 0.07 -1.96
N SER A 364 -17.10 0.65 -0.80
CA SER A 364 -18.06 1.48 -0.06
C SER A 364 -18.42 2.77 -0.82
N ALA A 365 -17.43 3.45 -1.42
CA ALA A 365 -17.65 4.64 -2.23
C ALA A 365 -18.48 4.34 -3.49
N ILE A 366 -18.17 3.25 -4.19
CA ILE A 366 -18.89 2.79 -5.39
C ILE A 366 -20.34 2.44 -5.04
N ASN A 367 -20.57 1.69 -3.96
CA ASN A 367 -21.92 1.30 -3.54
C ASN A 367 -22.75 2.52 -3.11
N THR A 368 -22.14 3.48 -2.41
CA THR A 368 -22.81 4.75 -2.05
C THR A 368 -23.19 5.54 -3.31
N ALA A 369 -22.31 5.60 -4.31
CA ALA A 369 -22.60 6.29 -5.57
C ALA A 369 -23.77 5.64 -6.34
N ARG A 370 -23.83 4.29 -6.37
CA ARG A 370 -24.94 3.54 -6.98
C ARG A 370 -26.27 3.83 -6.30
N GLN A 371 -26.30 3.90 -4.97
CA GLN A 371 -27.52 4.18 -4.21
C GLN A 371 -28.08 5.59 -4.44
N ARG A 372 -27.25 6.57 -4.78
CA ARG A 372 -27.69 7.95 -5.11
C ARG A 372 -28.24 8.11 -6.53
N SER A 373 -28.01 7.12 -7.39
CA SER A 373 -28.43 7.15 -8.80
C SER A 373 -29.73 6.39 -9.06
N ASN A 374 -30.23 5.67 -8.04
CA ASN A 374 -31.57 5.07 -7.99
C ASN A 374 -32.48 5.97 -7.16
#